data_AF-A0A6J6HPY5-F1
#
_entry.id   AF-A0A6J6HPY5-F1
#
_cell.length_a   1.000
_cell.length_b   1.000
_cell.length_c   1.000
_cell.angle_alpha   90.00
_cell.angle_beta   90.00
_cell.angle_gamma   90.00
#
_symmetry.space_group_name_H-M   'P 1'
#
loop_
_entity.id
_entity.type
_entity.pdbx_description
1 polymer ?
#
loop_
_entity_poly.entity_id
_entity_poly.type
_entity_poly.pdbx_seq_one_letter_code
_entity_poly.pdbx_strand_id
1 'polypeptide(L)'
;MICVGETHEVLEEQGAAAVPIQQLEKALEGHKEIGEFVVAYEPVWAIGTGKVATAEQAAEVAKKLRASISELVSEEVAQATRILYGGSVKSANVAGFLASDEVDGVLVGGASLDVGEFTGICRFQKHVSL
;
A
#
# COMPACT_ATOMS: atom_id res chain seq x y z
N MET A 1 -4.99 -7.11 -8.98
CA MET A 1 -4.85 -6.22 -7.80
C MET A 1 -5.36 -7.00 -6.60
N ILE A 2 -4.56 -7.10 -5.55
CA ILE A 2 -4.92 -7.71 -4.27
C ILE A 2 -4.92 -6.58 -3.25
N CYS A 3 -6.08 -6.29 -2.66
CA CYS A 3 -6.20 -5.28 -1.61
C CYS A 3 -6.16 -5.95 -0.24
N VAL A 4 -5.38 -5.39 0.67
CA VAL A 4 -5.20 -5.89 2.04
C VAL A 4 -5.25 -4.73 3.02
N GLY A 5 -5.73 -4.98 4.24
CA GLY A 5 -5.95 -3.94 5.23
C GLY A 5 -6.68 -4.41 6.48
N GLU A 6 -6.46 -3.68 7.56
CA GLU A 6 -7.04 -3.92 8.88
C GLU A 6 -7.92 -2.75 9.34
N THR A 7 -8.97 -3.08 10.10
CA THR A 7 -9.78 -2.08 10.81
C THR A 7 -9.07 -1.60 12.08
N HIS A 8 -9.60 -0.56 12.72
CA HIS A 8 -8.99 0.02 13.91
C HIS A 8 -8.98 -0.97 15.08
N GLU A 9 -10.06 -1.74 15.25
CA GLU A 9 -10.20 -2.73 16.31
C GLU A 9 -9.14 -3.82 16.18
N VAL A 10 -8.93 -4.28 14.95
CA VAL A 10 -7.92 -5.30 14.63
C VAL A 10 -6.50 -4.77 14.82
N LEU A 11 -6.24 -3.52 14.41
CA LEU A 11 -4.94 -2.88 14.60
C LEU A 11 -4.54 -2.82 16.08
N GLU A 12 -5.47 -2.45 16.96
CA GLU A 12 -5.24 -2.36 18.41
C GLU A 12 -5.01 -3.75 19.05
N GLU A 13 -5.67 -4.79 18.54
CA GLU A 13 -5.57 -6.15 19.10
C GLU A 13 -4.34 -6.91 18.60
N GLN A 14 -4.03 -6.83 17.30
CA GLN A 14 -3.04 -7.69 16.63
C GLN A 14 -1.80 -6.93 16.14
N GLY A 15 -1.84 -5.60 16.17
CA GLY A 15 -0.77 -4.75 15.67
C GLY A 15 -0.75 -4.57 14.16
N ALA A 16 0.11 -3.67 13.70
CA ALA A 16 0.23 -3.33 12.28
C ALA A 16 0.74 -4.51 11.45
N ALA A 17 0.20 -4.65 10.23
CA ALA A 17 0.50 -5.67 9.23
C ALA A 17 0.08 -7.12 9.54
N ALA A 18 -0.33 -7.46 10.77
CA ALA A 18 -0.71 -8.83 11.11
C ALA A 18 -1.83 -9.37 10.20
N VAL A 19 -2.93 -8.63 10.08
CA VAL A 19 -4.06 -9.02 9.22
C VAL A 19 -3.78 -8.83 7.72
N PRO A 20 -3.12 -7.74 7.27
CA PRO A 20 -2.72 -7.63 5.86
C PRO A 20 -1.88 -8.81 5.36
N ILE A 21 -0.93 -9.29 6.17
CA ILE A 21 -0.12 -10.46 5.83
C ILE A 21 -1.01 -11.70 5.70
N GLN A 22 -1.88 -11.98 6.68
CA GLN A 22 -2.78 -13.14 6.62
C GLN A 22 -3.70 -13.11 5.39
N GLN A 23 -4.22 -11.92 5.04
CA GLN A 23 -5.04 -11.74 3.85
C GLN A 23 -4.25 -12.01 2.56
N LEU A 24 -3.01 -11.53 2.49
CA LEU A 24 -2.12 -11.77 1.37
C LEU A 24 -1.77 -13.25 1.24
N GLU A 25 -1.34 -13.89 2.33
CA GLU A 25 -1.09 -15.33 2.40
C GLU A 25 -2.28 -16.14 1.86
N LYS A 26 -3.48 -15.79 2.32
CA LYS A 26 -4.70 -16.46 1.90
C LYS A 26 -5.03 -16.22 0.42
N ALA A 27 -4.74 -15.03 -0.11
CA ALA A 27 -4.96 -14.70 -1.51
C ALA A 27 -3.97 -15.41 -2.45
N LEU A 28 -2.78 -15.78 -1.97
CA LEU A 28 -1.76 -16.50 -2.74
C LEU A 28 -1.83 -18.02 -2.55
N GLU A 29 -2.54 -18.50 -1.53
CA GLU A 29 -2.67 -19.92 -1.22
C GLU A 29 -3.28 -20.72 -2.40
N GLY A 30 -2.67 -21.88 -2.70
CA GLY A 30 -3.21 -22.83 -3.68
C GLY A 30 -2.93 -22.50 -5.15
N HIS A 31 -2.28 -21.37 -5.43
CA HIS A 31 -1.83 -21.00 -6.77
C HIS A 31 -0.54 -21.73 -7.13
N LYS A 32 -0.62 -22.72 -8.03
CA LYS A 32 0.55 -23.48 -8.52
C LYS A 32 1.46 -22.65 -9.43
N GLU A 33 0.88 -21.69 -10.13
CA GLU A 33 1.57 -20.68 -10.93
C GLU A 33 0.93 -19.33 -10.58
N ILE A 34 1.72 -18.38 -10.08
CA ILE A 34 1.26 -17.04 -9.74
C ILE A 34 1.64 -16.13 -10.92
N GLY A 35 0.63 -15.64 -11.64
CA GLY A 35 0.83 -14.62 -12.68
C GLY A 35 1.17 -13.25 -12.09
N GLU A 36 1.32 -12.23 -12.93
CA GLU A 36 1.60 -10.87 -12.44
C GLU A 36 0.47 -10.33 -11.55
N PHE A 37 0.83 -9.77 -10.40
CA PHE A 37 -0.10 -9.09 -9.51
C PHE A 37 0.49 -7.80 -8.93
N VAL A 38 -0.37 -7.04 -8.28
CA VAL A 38 -0.06 -5.79 -7.57
C VAL A 38 -0.81 -5.87 -6.25
N VAL A 39 -0.14 -5.47 -5.18
CA VAL A 39 -0.73 -5.40 -3.83
C VAL A 39 -1.03 -3.94 -3.52
N ALA A 40 -2.19 -3.67 -2.91
CA ALA A 40 -2.53 -2.36 -2.36
C ALA A 40 -2.83 -2.50 -0.87
N TYR A 41 -2.04 -1.81 -0.03
CA TYR A 41 -2.30 -1.71 1.40
C TYR A 41 -3.28 -0.57 1.67
N GLU A 42 -4.47 -0.91 2.17
CA GLU A 42 -5.51 0.01 2.57
C GLU A 42 -5.61 0.06 4.10
N PRO A 43 -5.06 1.09 4.78
CA PRO A 43 -5.23 1.26 6.22
C PRO A 43 -6.69 1.63 6.54
N VAL A 44 -7.60 0.65 6.60
CA VAL A 44 -9.05 0.88 6.74
C VAL A 44 -9.36 1.72 7.97
N TRP A 45 -8.58 1.56 9.04
CA TRP A 45 -8.65 2.39 10.26
C TRP A 45 -8.45 3.90 10.03
N ALA A 46 -7.79 4.32 8.94
CA ALA A 46 -7.55 5.70 8.57
C ALA A 46 -8.50 6.22 7.47
N ILE A 47 -9.41 5.38 6.94
CA ILE A 47 -10.32 5.76 5.87
C ILE A 47 -11.61 6.34 6.47
N GLY A 48 -11.85 7.64 6.26
CA GLY A 48 -13.09 8.30 6.69
C GLY A 48 -13.21 8.55 8.20
N THR A 49 -12.17 8.26 8.98
CA THR A 49 -12.17 8.38 10.46
C THR A 49 -11.57 9.69 10.97
N GLY A 50 -11.00 10.51 10.08
CA GLY A 50 -10.24 11.71 10.45
C GLY A 50 -8.82 11.44 10.96
N LYS A 51 -8.47 10.16 11.18
CA LYS A 51 -7.08 9.71 11.39
C LYS A 51 -6.38 9.56 10.04
N VAL A 52 -5.08 9.81 10.01
CA VAL A 52 -4.27 9.72 8.79
C VAL A 52 -3.08 8.82 9.08
N ALA A 53 -2.88 7.78 8.27
CA ALA A 53 -1.67 6.97 8.35
C ALA A 53 -0.47 7.78 7.90
N THR A 54 0.64 7.68 8.62
CA THR A 54 1.88 8.35 8.25
C THR A 54 2.61 7.59 7.13
N ALA A 55 3.56 8.26 6.47
CA ALA A 55 4.38 7.62 5.43
C ALA A 55 5.20 6.46 6.01
N GLU A 56 5.70 6.61 7.23
CA GLU A 56 6.48 5.59 7.94
C GLU A 56 5.63 4.35 8.25
N GLN A 57 4.37 4.55 8.68
CA GLN A 57 3.45 3.44 8.93
C GLN A 57 3.12 2.69 7.63
N ALA A 58 2.90 3.41 6.54
CA ALA A 58 2.68 2.80 5.23
C ALA A 58 3.89 1.98 4.76
N ALA A 59 5.10 2.54 4.90
CA ALA A 59 6.35 1.87 4.54
C ALA A 59 6.62 0.62 5.38
N GLU A 60 6.33 0.68 6.69
CA GLU A 60 6.49 -0.48 7.59
C GLU A 60 5.61 -1.66 7.15
N VAL A 61 4.34 -1.39 6.83
CA VAL A 61 3.42 -2.45 6.37
C VAL A 61 3.81 -2.95 4.98
N ALA A 62 4.18 -2.06 4.06
CA ALA A 62 4.62 -2.45 2.72
C ALA A 62 5.84 -3.37 2.76
N LYS A 63 6.83 -3.05 3.60
CA LYS A 63 8.01 -3.89 3.82
C LYS A 63 7.66 -5.30 4.32
N LYS A 64 6.74 -5.38 5.29
CA LYS A 64 6.27 -6.66 5.84
C LYS A 64 5.50 -7.49 4.81
N LEU A 65 4.69 -6.84 3.97
CA LEU A 65 4.02 -7.50 2.84
C LEU A 65 5.06 -8.03 1.84
N ARG A 66 6.08 -7.23 1.48
CA ARG A 66 7.15 -7.67 0.57
C ARG A 66 7.89 -8.89 1.11
N ALA A 67 8.23 -8.88 2.40
CA ALA A 67 8.85 -10.02 3.07
C ALA A 67 7.96 -11.28 3.00
N SER A 68 6.65 -11.13 3.26
CA SER A 68 5.70 -12.25 3.14
C SER A 68 5.64 -12.82 1.71
N ILE A 69 5.65 -11.98 0.68
CA ILE A 69 5.71 -12.46 -0.72
C ILE A 69 7.00 -13.25 -0.98
N SER A 70 8.13 -12.77 -0.45
CA SER A 70 9.43 -13.43 -0.62
C SER A 70 9.42 -14.83 -0.01
N GLU A 71 8.83 -14.96 1.19
CA GLU A 71 8.71 -16.23 1.91
C GLU A 71 7.72 -17.21 1.24
N LEU A 72 6.59 -16.71 0.74
CA LEU A 72 5.53 -17.54 0.15
C LEU A 72 5.82 -17.96 -1.28
N VAL A 73 6.47 -17.11 -2.05
CA VAL A 73 6.64 -17.27 -3.50
C VAL A 73 8.11 -17.34 -3.88
N SER A 74 8.81 -16.21 -3.80
CA SER A 74 10.26 -16.07 -4.00
C SER A 74 10.67 -14.62 -3.87
N GLU A 75 11.96 -14.39 -3.59
CA GLU A 75 12.55 -13.05 -3.59
C GLU A 75 12.38 -12.33 -4.94
N GLU A 76 12.52 -13.05 -6.06
CA GLU A 76 12.36 -12.47 -7.41
C GLU A 76 10.94 -11.93 -7.61
N VAL A 77 9.92 -12.69 -7.21
CA VAL A 77 8.52 -12.25 -7.28
C VAL A 77 8.26 -11.09 -6.31
N ALA A 78 8.84 -11.12 -5.12
CA ALA A 78 8.68 -10.04 -4.14
C ALA A 78 9.26 -8.71 -4.63
N GLN A 79 10.41 -8.73 -5.29
CA GLN A 79 11.04 -7.53 -5.86
C GLN A 79 10.31 -7.04 -7.11
N ALA A 80 9.76 -7.95 -7.92
CA ALA A 80 8.97 -7.57 -9.10
C ALA A 80 7.55 -7.07 -8.75
N THR A 81 7.02 -7.45 -7.58
CA THR A 81 5.68 -7.06 -7.15
C THR A 81 5.64 -5.60 -6.71
N ARG A 82 4.72 -4.85 -7.32
CA ARG A 82 4.40 -3.48 -6.88
C ARG A 82 3.49 -3.52 -5.65
N ILE A 83 3.86 -2.79 -4.61
CA ILE A 83 3.10 -2.58 -3.39
C ILE A 83 2.70 -1.11 -3.32
N LEU A 84 1.40 -0.86 -3.46
CA LEU A 84 0.81 0.48 -3.49
C LEU A 84 0.25 0.84 -2.12
N TYR A 85 0.31 2.13 -1.78
CA TYR A 85 -0.45 2.68 -0.67
C TYR A 85 -1.86 3.09 -1.14
N GLY A 86 -2.89 2.53 -0.51
CA GLY A 86 -4.30 2.74 -0.84
C GLY A 86 -5.09 3.60 0.16
N GLY A 87 -4.41 4.29 1.08
CA GLY A 87 -5.07 5.20 2.01
C GLY A 87 -5.44 6.56 1.39
N SER A 88 -5.65 7.57 2.24
CA SER A 88 -6.02 8.92 1.80
C SER A 88 -4.85 9.65 1.12
N VAL A 89 -4.83 9.62 -0.21
CA VAL A 89 -3.81 10.26 -1.05
C VAL A 89 -4.36 11.53 -1.72
N LYS A 90 -3.55 12.58 -1.71
CA LYS A 90 -3.76 13.86 -2.40
C LYS A 90 -2.45 14.32 -3.04
N SER A 91 -2.54 15.27 -3.96
CA SER A 91 -1.38 15.89 -4.59
C SER A 91 -0.36 16.44 -3.59
N ALA A 92 -0.83 16.94 -2.44
CA ALA A 92 0.00 17.54 -1.40
C ALA A 92 0.76 16.54 -0.51
N ASN A 93 0.36 15.26 -0.45
CA ASN A 93 0.97 14.28 0.48
C ASN A 93 1.61 13.06 -0.21
N VAL A 94 1.31 12.82 -1.49
CA VAL A 94 1.80 11.65 -2.24
C VAL A 94 3.33 11.54 -2.20
N ALA A 95 4.06 12.67 -2.27
CA ALA A 95 5.51 12.67 -2.26
C ALA A 95 6.10 12.09 -0.96
N GLY A 96 5.40 12.26 0.18
CA GLY A 96 5.82 11.67 1.45
C GLY A 96 5.72 10.15 1.44
N PHE A 97 4.62 9.60 0.91
CA PHE A 97 4.44 8.15 0.79
C PHE A 97 5.44 7.50 -0.18
N LEU A 98 5.74 8.19 -1.29
CA LEU A 98 6.67 7.71 -2.32
C LEU A 98 8.14 8.08 -2.06
N ALA A 99 8.46 8.64 -0.90
CA ALA A 99 9.85 8.87 -0.47
C ALA A 99 10.50 7.58 0.06
N SER A 100 9.71 6.57 0.41
CA SER A 100 10.20 5.25 0.82
C SER A 100 10.32 4.32 -0.38
N ASP A 101 11.43 3.58 -0.45
CA ASP A 101 11.63 2.54 -1.47
C ASP A 101 10.71 1.31 -1.28
N GLU A 102 9.94 1.24 -0.18
CA GLU A 102 9.03 0.14 0.08
C GLU A 102 7.65 0.35 -0.58
N VAL A 103 7.28 1.59 -0.89
CA VAL A 103 5.98 1.97 -1.47
C VAL A 103 6.16 2.36 -2.94
N ASP A 104 5.71 1.49 -3.84
CA ASP A 104 5.97 1.59 -5.28
C ASP A 104 4.99 2.52 -6.02
N GLY A 105 3.98 3.03 -5.32
CA GLY A 105 2.93 3.85 -5.91
C GLY A 105 1.72 4.01 -4.99
N VAL A 106 0.63 4.51 -5.58
CA VAL A 106 -0.61 4.79 -4.84
C VAL A 106 -1.84 4.26 -5.58
N LEU A 107 -2.81 3.74 -4.81
CA LEU A 107 -4.15 3.43 -5.28
C LEU A 107 -5.09 4.57 -4.82
N VAL A 108 -5.45 5.44 -5.76
CA VAL A 108 -6.12 6.71 -5.43
C VAL A 108 -7.65 6.56 -5.45
N GLY A 109 -8.29 6.87 -4.32
CA GLY A 109 -9.75 6.95 -4.19
C GLY A 109 -10.33 8.26 -4.75
N GLY A 110 -11.04 9.02 -3.92
CA GLY A 110 -11.81 10.20 -4.36
C GLY A 110 -11.02 11.28 -5.11
N ALA A 111 -9.74 11.47 -4.80
CA ALA A 111 -8.88 12.42 -5.51
C ALA A 111 -8.65 12.06 -6.99
N SER A 112 -8.94 10.81 -7.41
CA SER A 112 -8.89 10.39 -8.81
C SER A 112 -10.00 11.00 -9.68
N LEU A 113 -11.08 11.49 -9.06
CA LEU A 113 -12.23 12.08 -9.73
C LEU A 113 -12.03 13.58 -10.04
N ASP A 114 -11.02 14.20 -9.45
CA ASP A 114 -10.63 15.57 -9.73
C ASP A 114 -9.38 15.59 -10.62
N VAL A 115 -9.50 16.22 -11.79
CA VAL A 115 -8.42 16.23 -12.79
C VAL A 115 -7.16 16.92 -12.26
N GLY A 116 -7.32 18.01 -11.48
CA GLY A 116 -6.20 18.75 -10.93
C GLY A 116 -5.46 17.93 -9.87
N GLU A 117 -6.20 17.34 -8.93
CA GLU A 117 -5.64 16.45 -7.90
C GLU A 117 -4.97 15.23 -8.50
N PHE A 118 -5.66 14.49 -9.37
CA PHE A 118 -5.11 13.26 -9.94
C PHE A 118 -3.89 13.54 -10.81
N THR A 119 -3.92 14.58 -11.64
CA THR A 119 -2.75 15.03 -12.41
C THR A 119 -1.61 15.43 -11.48
N GLY A 120 -1.92 16.10 -10.36
CA GLY A 120 -0.97 16.47 -9.34
C GLY A 120 -0.28 15.27 -8.70
N ILE A 121 -1.06 14.23 -8.39
CA ILE A 121 -0.58 12.95 -7.85
C ILE A 121 0.33 12.25 -8.85
N CYS A 122 -0.12 12.06 -10.10
CA CYS A 122 0.67 11.39 -11.14
C CYS A 122 1.99 12.12 -11.45
N ARG A 123 2.06 13.43 -11.22
CA ARG A 123 3.22 14.27 -11.53
C ARG A 123 3.95 14.75 -10.27
N PHE A 124 3.83 14.03 -9.16
CA PHE A 124 4.39 14.45 -7.86
C PHE A 124 5.87 14.85 -7.91
N GLN A 125 6.67 14.21 -8.76
CA GLN A 125 8.08 14.54 -8.97
C GLN A 125 8.32 15.98 -9.44
N LYS A 126 7.33 16.63 -10.07
CA LYS A 126 7.43 18.04 -10.48
C LYS A 126 7.16 19.02 -9.33
N HIS A 127 6.67 18.53 -8.19
CA HIS A 127 6.38 19.32 -7.00
C HIS A 127 7.44 19.15 -5.90
N VAL A 128 8.23 18.07 -5.97
CA VAL A 128 9.38 17.87 -5.09
C VAL A 128 10.56 18.63 -5.70
N SER A 129 10.96 19.74 -5.08
CA SER A 129 12.20 20.43 -5.42
C SER A 129 13.37 19.48 -5.15
N LEU A 130 13.95 18.90 -6.19
CA LEU A 130 15.25 18.23 -6.16
C LEU A 130 16.37 19.27 -6.19
#